data_AF-A0A7C5LM10-F1
#
_entry.id   AF-A0A7C5LM10-F1
#
_cell.length_a   1.000
_cell.length_b   1.000
_cell.length_c   1.000
_cell.angle_alpha   90.00
_cell.angle_beta   90.00
_cell.angle_gamma   90.00
#
_symmetry.space_group_name_H-M   'P 1'
#
loop_
_entity.id
_entity.type
_entity.pdbx_description
1 polymer ?
#
loop_
_entity_poly.entity_id
_entity_poly.type
_entity_poly.pdbx_seq_one_letter_code
_entity_poly.pdbx_strand_id
1 'polypeptide(L)'
;MRRYAASLLALAAALFMGWRAWWVPNDLVLAHNLRGAAAVRIVFHADEHPAPLSDTPGPSGLSEADTVAIYAAVIRSLCFAGDSLGSQCGAPTLYLLRTTDDRGGNPLGAPSPPSAIPEAVQQGLAAALPDLPVRLVWVDTWAGVPLEEGAGKAVAGHGAAITLGNIRLRQDGAALVPAGVYIASLSGRGQTYVIEKAGGTWEVTGNTGYQWVS
;
A
#
# COMPACT_ATOMS: atom_id res chain seq x y z
N MET A 1 -55.78 -32.54 -20.28
CA MET A 1 -56.29 -32.70 -18.89
C MET A 1 -55.53 -31.71 -17.99
N ARG A 2 -56.26 -30.80 -17.33
CA ARG A 2 -56.01 -29.99 -16.09
C ARG A 2 -54.54 -29.67 -15.70
N ARG A 3 -53.98 -28.45 -15.73
CA ARG A 3 -54.24 -27.17 -14.98
C ARG A 3 -54.26 -27.26 -13.44
N TYR A 4 -53.26 -26.63 -12.78
CA TYR A 4 -53.26 -25.85 -11.51
C TYR A 4 -51.99 -24.96 -11.54
N ALA A 5 -52.03 -23.63 -11.72
CA ALA A 5 -52.29 -22.52 -10.76
C ALA A 5 -51.17 -22.39 -9.68
N ALA A 6 -50.27 -21.40 -9.69
CA ALA A 6 -50.37 -19.93 -9.53
C ALA A 6 -50.22 -19.44 -8.06
N SER A 7 -49.17 -18.62 -7.85
CA SER A 7 -49.04 -17.40 -6.99
C SER A 7 -49.25 -17.44 -5.47
N LEU A 8 -48.27 -16.87 -4.74
CA LEU A 8 -48.33 -16.10 -3.47
C LEU A 8 -46.87 -15.70 -3.10
N LEU A 9 -46.49 -14.55 -2.53
CA LEU A 9 -46.94 -13.16 -2.48
C LEU A 9 -45.81 -12.40 -1.72
N ALA A 10 -45.63 -11.12 -2.01
CA ALA A 10 -44.69 -10.22 -1.35
C ALA A 10 -45.03 -9.91 0.11
N LEU A 11 -44.05 -9.47 0.91
CA LEU A 11 -44.04 -8.47 2.02
C LEU A 11 -42.75 -8.69 2.84
N ALA A 12 -42.04 -7.72 3.43
CA ALA A 12 -42.18 -6.28 3.55
C ALA A 12 -40.81 -5.68 3.95
N ALA A 13 -40.56 -4.45 3.51
CA ALA A 13 -39.57 -3.54 4.06
C ALA A 13 -40.13 -2.83 5.31
N ALA A 14 -39.23 -2.17 6.06
CA ALA A 14 -39.40 -1.22 7.18
C ALA A 14 -39.01 -1.80 8.55
N LEU A 15 -38.40 -1.08 9.50
CA LEU A 15 -37.86 0.28 9.62
C LEU A 15 -37.20 0.31 11.02
N PHE A 16 -36.17 1.13 11.16
CA PHE A 16 -35.87 1.99 12.32
C PHE A 16 -35.40 1.44 13.68
N MET A 17 -34.29 2.08 14.08
CA MET A 17 -34.00 2.66 15.41
C MET A 17 -33.77 1.72 16.60
N GLY A 18 -32.56 1.81 17.14
CA GLY A 18 -32.41 1.83 18.58
C GLY A 18 -30.99 1.61 19.13
N TRP A 19 -30.51 2.66 19.81
CA TRP A 19 -29.60 2.66 20.98
C TRP A 19 -28.12 2.96 20.66
N ARG A 20 -27.68 4.22 20.84
CA ARG A 20 -27.20 4.89 22.10
C ARG A 20 -25.87 4.29 22.59
N ALA A 21 -24.73 4.93 22.28
CA ALA A 21 -24.14 6.04 23.04
C ALA A 21 -23.87 5.70 24.52
N TRP A 22 -22.63 5.30 24.82
CA TRP A 22 -22.09 5.34 26.18
C TRP A 22 -21.15 6.54 26.30
N TRP A 23 -21.67 7.52 27.01
CA TRP A 23 -20.97 8.65 27.60
C TRP A 23 -20.64 8.21 29.04
N VAL A 24 -19.40 8.42 29.52
CA VAL A 24 -19.08 8.30 30.94
C VAL A 24 -18.59 9.66 31.43
N PRO A 25 -19.15 10.22 32.54
CA PRO A 25 -18.85 11.57 32.98
C PRO A 25 -17.51 11.69 33.68
N ASN A 26 -16.98 12.90 33.66
CA ASN A 26 -15.92 13.37 34.55
C ASN A 26 -16.50 13.90 35.88
N ASP A 27 -15.68 13.80 36.92
CA ASP A 27 -15.68 14.53 38.20
C ASP A 27 -16.66 14.14 39.32
N LEU A 28 -16.11 13.53 40.39
CA LEU A 28 -16.20 14.11 41.74
C LEU A 28 -15.15 13.57 42.71
N VAL A 29 -14.49 14.53 43.34
CA VAL A 29 -13.48 14.49 44.39
C VAL A 29 -14.03 13.92 45.70
N LEU A 30 -13.26 13.08 46.39
CA LEU A 30 -13.23 13.03 47.86
C LEU A 30 -11.84 12.56 48.33
N ALA A 31 -11.19 13.44 49.09
CA ALA A 31 -9.88 13.25 49.69
C ALA A 31 -9.91 12.20 50.80
N HIS A 32 -8.82 11.43 50.95
CA HIS A 32 -8.29 11.04 52.26
C HIS A 32 -6.77 10.81 52.20
N ASN A 33 -6.09 11.46 53.16
CA ASN A 33 -4.65 11.50 53.38
C ASN A 33 -4.03 10.12 53.62
N LEU A 34 -2.93 9.79 52.92
CA LEU A 34 -1.81 9.04 53.53
C LEU A 34 -0.46 9.50 52.97
N ARG A 35 0.45 9.70 53.92
CA ARG A 35 1.80 10.26 53.81
C ARG A 35 2.75 9.32 53.04
N GLY A 36 3.64 9.88 52.22
CA GLY A 36 4.79 9.16 51.66
C GLY A 36 5.12 9.52 50.22
N ALA A 37 5.37 10.80 49.94
CA ALA A 37 5.78 11.24 48.60
C ALA A 37 7.27 10.89 48.35
N ALA A 38 7.53 9.67 47.87
CA ALA A 38 8.70 9.44 47.02
C ALA A 38 8.31 9.95 45.62
N ALA A 39 8.91 11.06 45.19
CA ALA A 39 8.72 11.60 43.85
C ALA A 39 9.29 10.61 42.83
N VAL A 40 8.44 9.74 42.27
CA VAL A 40 8.78 8.92 41.11
C VAL A 40 8.87 9.86 39.93
N ARG A 41 10.10 10.20 39.53
CA ARG A 41 10.38 10.95 38.32
C ARG A 41 10.21 10.00 37.14
N ILE A 42 9.00 9.95 36.58
CA ILE A 42 8.76 9.29 35.29
C ILE A 42 9.47 10.15 34.24
N VAL A 43 10.66 9.73 33.84
CA VAL A 43 11.36 10.29 32.68
C VAL A 43 10.67 9.70 31.46
N PHE A 44 9.78 10.46 30.84
CA PHE A 44 9.36 10.19 29.47
C PHE A 44 10.61 10.31 28.61
N HIS A 45 11.15 9.17 28.17
CA HIS A 45 12.02 9.15 27.01
C HIS A 45 11.13 9.62 25.86
N ALA A 46 11.47 10.76 25.26
CA ALA A 46 10.92 11.13 23.99
C ALA A 46 11.35 10.04 23.01
N ASP A 47 10.44 9.10 22.73
CA ASP A 47 10.53 8.26 21.55
C ASP A 47 10.76 9.20 20.37
N GLU A 48 11.83 8.96 19.61
CA GLU A 48 12.10 9.61 18.35
C GLU A 48 10.99 9.22 17.37
N HIS A 49 9.86 9.94 17.46
CA HIS A 49 8.79 9.83 16.49
C HIS A 49 9.37 10.21 15.12
N PRO A 50 9.27 9.37 14.09
CA PRO A 50 9.68 9.78 12.75
C PRO A 50 8.93 11.07 12.41
N ALA A 51 9.66 12.04 11.85
CA ALA A 51 9.09 13.33 11.50
C ALA A 51 7.81 13.14 10.65
N PRO A 52 6.74 13.91 10.90
CA PRO A 52 5.54 13.82 10.07
C PRO A 52 5.92 14.10 8.61
N LEU A 53 5.41 13.27 7.69
CA LEU A 53 5.59 13.46 6.25
C LEU A 53 5.22 14.90 5.89
N SER A 54 6.06 15.56 5.09
CA SER A 54 5.81 16.96 4.74
C SER A 54 4.71 17.05 3.68
N ASP A 55 3.78 17.99 3.87
CA ASP A 55 2.77 18.32 2.85
C ASP A 55 3.33 19.18 1.70
N THR A 56 4.64 19.42 1.67
CA THR A 56 5.30 20.18 0.62
C THR A 56 5.17 19.46 -0.73
N PRO A 57 4.58 20.10 -1.75
CA PRO A 57 4.50 19.51 -3.08
C PRO A 57 5.91 19.28 -3.66
N GLY A 58 6.21 18.05 -4.05
CA GLY A 58 7.39 17.72 -4.85
C GLY A 58 7.28 18.26 -6.29
N PRO A 59 8.28 18.01 -7.15
CA PRO A 59 8.29 18.50 -8.55
C PRO A 59 7.08 18.02 -9.38
N SER A 60 6.38 16.99 -8.92
CA SER A 60 5.13 16.46 -9.50
C SER A 60 3.87 17.22 -9.07
N GLY A 61 3.97 18.16 -8.14
CA GLY A 61 2.85 18.83 -7.47
C GLY A 61 2.15 17.99 -6.38
N LEU A 62 2.65 16.78 -6.10
CA LEU A 62 2.15 15.89 -5.05
C LEU A 62 2.93 16.07 -3.76
N SER A 63 2.26 16.02 -2.61
CA SER A 63 2.94 15.95 -1.32
C SER A 63 3.67 14.60 -1.16
N GLU A 64 4.59 14.54 -0.19
CA GLU A 64 5.25 13.27 0.17
C GLU A 64 4.22 12.26 0.67
N ALA A 65 3.23 12.71 1.45
CA ALA A 65 2.14 11.87 1.94
C ALA A 65 1.29 11.28 0.80
N ASP A 66 0.93 12.08 -0.19
CA ASP A 66 0.19 11.60 -1.38
C ASP A 66 1.06 10.61 -2.18
N THR A 67 2.35 10.88 -2.32
CA THR A 67 3.30 9.98 -3.02
C THR A 67 3.39 8.62 -2.33
N VAL A 68 3.50 8.60 -0.99
CA VAL A 68 3.48 7.38 -0.18
C VAL A 68 2.17 6.63 -0.37
N ALA A 69 1.03 7.32 -0.28
CA ALA A 69 -0.28 6.70 -0.41
C ALA A 69 -0.48 6.05 -1.80
N ILE A 70 -0.09 6.75 -2.86
CA ILE A 70 -0.17 6.26 -4.24
C ILE A 70 0.69 5.01 -4.42
N TYR A 71 1.98 5.06 -4.05
CA TYR A 71 2.85 3.90 -4.18
C TYR A 71 2.42 2.73 -3.30
N ALA A 72 1.91 2.97 -2.09
CA ALA A 72 1.37 1.92 -1.23
C ALA A 72 0.15 1.24 -1.87
N ALA A 73 -0.76 2.00 -2.47
CA ALA A 73 -1.91 1.45 -3.19
C ALA A 73 -1.48 0.56 -4.37
N VAL A 74 -0.45 0.98 -5.12
CA VAL A 74 0.13 0.20 -6.21
C VAL A 74 0.78 -1.09 -5.71
N ILE A 75 1.58 -1.03 -4.65
CA ILE A 75 2.22 -2.22 -4.06
C ILE A 75 1.16 -3.22 -3.59
N ARG A 76 0.11 -2.76 -2.89
CA ARG A 76 -1.01 -3.62 -2.52
C ARG A 76 -1.66 -4.28 -3.72
N SER A 77 -1.94 -3.53 -4.78
CA SER A 77 -2.54 -4.08 -6.00
C SER A 77 -1.63 -5.13 -6.64
N LEU A 78 -0.32 -4.88 -6.70
CA LEU A 78 0.69 -5.84 -7.13
C LEU A 78 0.75 -7.08 -6.23
N CYS A 79 0.39 -6.99 -4.96
CA CYS A 79 0.41 -8.12 -4.02
C CYS A 79 -0.90 -8.93 -4.01
N PHE A 80 -2.05 -8.28 -4.23
CA PHE A 80 -3.38 -8.90 -4.09
C PHE A 80 -4.06 -9.27 -5.42
N ALA A 81 -3.55 -8.87 -6.57
CA ALA A 81 -4.15 -9.25 -7.86
C ALA A 81 -3.95 -10.76 -8.18
N GLY A 82 -4.99 -11.57 -7.96
CA GLY A 82 -5.35 -12.73 -8.80
C GLY A 82 -4.90 -14.14 -8.36
N ASP A 83 -5.90 -15.01 -8.20
CA ASP A 83 -5.86 -16.43 -7.80
C ASP A 83 -5.14 -17.41 -8.77
N SER A 84 -4.49 -16.93 -9.83
CA SER A 84 -3.89 -17.80 -10.86
C SER A 84 -2.42 -18.16 -10.61
N LEU A 85 -1.72 -17.47 -9.72
CA LEU A 85 -0.29 -17.68 -9.44
C LEU A 85 0.06 -17.67 -7.94
N GLY A 86 -0.94 -17.80 -7.07
CA GLY A 86 -0.79 -17.55 -5.64
C GLY A 86 -0.57 -16.06 -5.34
N SER A 87 -0.75 -15.66 -4.07
CA SER A 87 -0.37 -14.32 -3.62
C SER A 87 1.13 -14.11 -3.87
N GLN A 88 1.52 -13.36 -4.91
CA GLN A 88 2.92 -13.19 -5.30
C GLN A 88 3.75 -12.43 -4.24
N CYS A 89 3.09 -11.74 -3.31
CA CYS A 89 3.72 -11.19 -2.10
C CYS A 89 3.57 -12.08 -0.85
N GLY A 90 3.26 -13.37 -1.00
CA GLY A 90 3.47 -14.35 0.07
C GLY A 90 4.97 -14.52 0.43
N ALA A 91 5.83 -13.89 -0.35
CA ALA A 91 7.25 -13.69 -0.08
C ALA A 91 7.48 -12.97 1.26
N PRO A 92 8.32 -13.50 2.16
CA PRO A 92 8.62 -12.83 3.43
C PRO A 92 9.40 -11.53 3.23
N THR A 93 10.03 -11.32 2.06
CA THR A 93 10.84 -10.14 1.75
C THR A 93 10.50 -9.57 0.38
N LEU A 94 10.30 -8.25 0.33
CA LEU A 94 10.02 -7.49 -0.88
C LEU A 94 11.15 -6.48 -1.12
N TYR A 95 11.91 -6.68 -2.19
CA TYR A 95 13.01 -5.79 -2.58
C TYR A 95 12.46 -4.67 -3.47
N LEU A 96 12.62 -3.41 -3.06
CA LEU A 96 12.17 -2.24 -3.82
C LEU A 96 13.38 -1.49 -4.37
N LEU A 97 13.34 -1.17 -5.67
CA LEU A 97 14.37 -0.32 -6.25
C LEU A 97 14.22 1.13 -5.76
N ARG A 98 15.34 1.76 -5.40
CA ARG A 98 15.40 3.15 -4.92
C ARG A 98 15.17 4.20 -6.02
N THR A 99 15.21 3.79 -7.28
CA THR A 99 14.98 4.65 -8.44
C THR A 99 13.79 4.17 -9.22
N THR A 100 13.00 5.11 -9.75
CA THR A 100 11.87 4.77 -10.61
C THR A 100 12.33 4.20 -11.95
N ASP A 101 11.55 3.26 -12.50
CA ASP A 101 11.71 2.77 -13.87
C ASP A 101 10.35 2.40 -14.46
N ASP A 102 9.93 3.18 -15.46
CA ASP A 102 8.62 3.03 -16.11
C ASP A 102 8.50 1.72 -16.90
N ARG A 103 9.62 1.05 -17.21
CA ARG A 103 9.61 -0.25 -17.87
C ARG A 103 9.01 -1.36 -17.02
N GLY A 104 8.91 -1.15 -15.69
CA GLY A 104 8.17 -2.07 -14.81
C GLY A 104 6.73 -2.26 -15.28
N GLY A 105 6.07 -1.20 -15.75
CA GLY A 105 4.71 -1.29 -16.28
C GLY A 105 4.64 -1.64 -17.78
N ASN A 106 5.63 -1.22 -18.57
CA ASN A 106 5.70 -1.53 -20.00
C ASN A 106 7.16 -1.78 -20.45
N PRO A 107 7.62 -3.04 -20.51
CA PRO A 107 9.00 -3.38 -20.86
C PRO A 107 9.39 -2.96 -22.28
N LEU A 108 8.41 -2.81 -23.17
CA LEU A 108 8.60 -2.38 -24.56
C LEU A 108 8.48 -0.85 -24.72
N GLY A 109 8.14 -0.14 -23.64
CA GLY A 109 7.97 1.30 -23.63
C GLY A 109 9.29 2.06 -23.79
N ALA A 110 9.19 3.28 -24.31
CA ALA A 110 10.30 4.21 -24.29
C ALA A 110 10.68 4.51 -22.82
N PRO A 111 11.97 4.40 -22.44
CA PRO A 111 12.38 4.73 -21.09
C PRO A 111 12.16 6.23 -20.86
N SER A 112 11.53 6.57 -19.74
CA SER A 112 11.62 7.93 -19.23
C SER A 112 12.82 8.04 -18.28
N PRO A 113 13.36 9.25 -18.06
CA PRO A 113 14.42 9.44 -17.08
C PRO A 113 14.01 8.87 -15.71
N PRO A 114 14.86 8.04 -15.08
CA PRO A 114 14.61 7.55 -13.73
C PRO A 114 14.72 8.72 -12.74
N SER A 115 13.94 8.64 -11.67
CA SER A 115 13.97 9.58 -10.54
C SER A 115 14.25 8.82 -9.25
N ALA A 116 15.09 9.37 -8.38
CA ALA A 116 15.28 8.81 -7.05
C ALA A 116 13.98 8.93 -6.23
N ILE A 117 13.59 7.86 -5.55
CA ILE A 117 12.49 7.87 -4.59
C ILE A 117 13.04 8.51 -3.30
N PRO A 118 12.50 9.64 -2.82
CA PRO A 118 13.01 10.31 -1.62
C PRO A 118 13.01 9.41 -0.39
N GLU A 119 13.98 9.61 0.52
CA GLU A 119 14.10 8.79 1.73
C GLU A 119 12.84 8.87 2.61
N ALA A 120 12.22 10.04 2.73
CA ALA A 120 10.96 10.22 3.45
C ALA A 120 9.83 9.33 2.87
N VAL A 121 9.76 9.21 1.54
CA VAL A 121 8.80 8.31 0.87
C VAL A 121 9.15 6.84 1.12
N GLN A 122 10.44 6.49 1.10
CA GLN A 122 10.90 5.13 1.39
C GLN A 122 10.53 4.67 2.80
N GLN A 123 10.73 5.54 3.80
CA GLN A 123 10.35 5.30 5.19
C GLN A 123 8.83 5.28 5.35
N GLY A 124 8.13 6.23 4.73
CA GLY A 124 6.67 6.32 4.75
C GLY A 124 6.00 5.07 4.16
N LEU A 125 6.56 4.47 3.12
CA LEU A 125 6.05 3.23 2.53
C LEU A 125 6.09 2.03 3.48
N ALA A 126 7.14 1.91 4.29
CA ALA A 126 7.23 0.85 5.30
C ALA A 126 6.15 1.00 6.38
N ALA A 127 5.85 2.24 6.79
CA ALA A 127 4.78 2.53 7.74
C ALA A 127 3.38 2.39 7.12
N ALA A 128 3.24 2.64 5.82
CA ALA A 128 1.97 2.64 5.11
C ALA A 128 1.50 1.25 4.66
N LEU A 129 2.30 0.19 4.85
CA LEU A 129 1.98 -1.19 4.42
C LEU A 129 1.97 -2.21 5.57
N PRO A 130 1.36 -1.92 6.75
CA PRO A 130 1.39 -2.84 7.89
C PRO A 130 0.52 -4.09 7.69
N ASP A 131 -0.40 -4.04 6.73
CA ASP A 131 -1.31 -5.12 6.35
C ASP A 131 -0.63 -6.20 5.50
N LEU A 132 0.54 -5.91 4.92
CA LEU A 132 1.32 -6.88 4.17
C LEU A 132 2.31 -7.58 5.12
N PRO A 133 2.29 -8.91 5.26
CA PRO A 133 3.21 -9.65 6.12
C PRO A 133 4.60 -9.80 5.48
N VAL A 134 5.17 -8.70 5.01
CA VAL A 134 6.42 -8.67 4.23
C VAL A 134 7.41 -7.71 4.85
N ARG A 135 8.70 -8.03 4.75
CA ARG A 135 9.80 -7.11 5.05
C ARG A 135 10.15 -6.33 3.78
N LEU A 136 10.02 -5.00 3.81
CA LEU A 136 10.52 -4.15 2.73
C LEU A 136 12.03 -3.96 2.84
N VAL A 137 12.76 -4.14 1.74
CA VAL A 137 14.20 -3.91 1.65
C VAL A 137 14.49 -3.04 0.42
N TRP A 138 15.13 -1.90 0.62
CA TRP A 138 15.49 -0.99 -0.47
C TRP A 138 16.84 -1.35 -1.09
N VAL A 139 16.90 -1.48 -2.41
CA VAL A 139 18.10 -1.80 -3.19
C VAL A 139 18.38 -0.73 -4.24
N ASP A 140 19.65 -0.44 -4.51
CA ASP A 140 20.01 0.57 -5.51
C ASP A 140 19.76 0.09 -6.94
N THR A 141 19.97 -1.21 -7.19
CA THR A 141 19.84 -1.82 -8.52
C THR A 141 19.35 -3.26 -8.41
N TRP A 142 18.96 -3.83 -9.56
CA TRP A 142 18.65 -5.25 -9.70
C TRP A 142 19.77 -6.19 -9.24
N ALA A 143 21.03 -5.77 -9.34
CA ALA A 143 22.17 -6.56 -8.86
C ALA A 143 22.21 -6.69 -7.32
N GLY A 144 21.51 -5.81 -6.60
CA GLY A 144 21.36 -5.87 -5.14
C GLY A 144 20.26 -6.82 -4.68
N VAL A 145 19.46 -7.39 -5.58
CA VAL A 145 18.45 -8.40 -5.25
C VAL A 145 19.17 -9.75 -5.12
N PRO A 146 19.19 -10.38 -3.94
CA PRO A 146 19.85 -11.66 -3.76
C PRO A 146 19.08 -12.74 -4.51
N LEU A 147 19.82 -13.63 -5.17
CA LEU A 147 19.27 -14.72 -5.96
C LEU A 147 19.75 -16.05 -5.40
N GLU A 148 18.89 -17.07 -5.43
CA GLU A 148 19.27 -18.45 -5.11
C GLU A 148 20.33 -18.98 -6.10
N GLU A 149 21.17 -19.90 -5.64
CA GLU A 149 22.14 -20.60 -6.50
C GLU A 149 21.44 -21.62 -7.41
N GLY A 150 21.91 -21.76 -8.66
CA GLY A 150 21.40 -22.75 -9.63
C GLY A 150 20.75 -22.16 -10.89
N ALA A 151 20.19 -23.04 -11.72
CA ALA A 151 19.44 -22.67 -12.92
C ALA A 151 18.02 -22.21 -12.54
N GLY A 152 17.54 -21.10 -13.13
CA GLY A 152 16.22 -20.54 -12.78
C GLY A 152 16.22 -19.72 -11.48
N LYS A 153 17.32 -19.00 -11.22
CA LYS A 153 17.54 -18.07 -10.10
C LYS A 153 16.25 -17.39 -9.62
N ALA A 154 15.70 -17.89 -8.52
CA ALA A 154 14.64 -17.25 -7.74
C ALA A 154 15.25 -16.13 -6.89
N VAL A 155 14.44 -15.20 -6.40
CA VAL A 155 14.91 -14.29 -5.34
C VAL A 155 15.13 -15.10 -4.06
N ALA A 156 16.26 -14.88 -3.40
CA ALA A 156 16.63 -15.62 -2.21
C ALA A 156 15.56 -15.54 -1.12
N GLY A 157 15.33 -16.65 -0.41
CA GLY A 157 14.33 -16.71 0.67
C GLY A 157 12.89 -16.54 0.18
N HIS A 158 12.60 -16.97 -1.05
CA HIS A 158 11.30 -16.81 -1.71
C HIS A 158 10.85 -15.35 -1.81
N GLY A 159 11.80 -14.43 -2.00
CA GLY A 159 11.52 -13.00 -2.11
C GLY A 159 10.81 -12.62 -3.41
N ALA A 160 10.43 -11.35 -3.50
CA ALA A 160 10.05 -10.72 -4.76
C ALA A 160 10.72 -9.34 -4.88
N ALA A 161 10.89 -8.86 -6.10
CA ALA A 161 11.43 -7.54 -6.38
C ALA A 161 10.40 -6.69 -7.11
N ILE A 162 10.22 -5.44 -6.67
CA ILE A 162 9.30 -4.47 -7.26
C ILE A 162 10.08 -3.31 -7.86
N THR A 163 9.66 -2.94 -9.07
CA THR A 163 9.99 -1.68 -9.69
C THR A 163 8.75 -0.78 -9.70
N LEU A 164 8.91 0.44 -9.17
CA LEU A 164 7.92 1.51 -9.27
C LEU A 164 8.35 2.48 -10.37
N GLY A 165 7.41 2.96 -11.17
CA GLY A 165 7.62 3.98 -12.19
C GLY A 165 7.37 5.39 -11.67
N ASN A 166 7.55 6.37 -12.56
CA ASN A 166 7.25 7.76 -12.25
C ASN A 166 5.74 7.98 -12.11
N ILE A 167 5.33 8.69 -11.05
CA ILE A 167 3.94 9.13 -10.91
C ILE A 167 3.67 10.25 -11.93
N ARG A 168 2.69 10.03 -12.80
CA ARG A 168 2.21 11.04 -13.77
C ARG A 168 0.79 11.44 -13.41
N LEU A 169 0.60 12.69 -13.01
CA LEU A 169 -0.74 13.24 -12.83
C LEU A 169 -1.39 13.57 -14.17
N ARG A 170 -2.64 13.16 -14.34
CA ARG A 170 -3.52 13.55 -15.43
C ARG A 170 -4.27 14.83 -15.08
N GLN A 171 -4.89 15.44 -16.09
CA GLN A 171 -5.71 16.65 -15.94
C GLN A 171 -6.96 16.46 -15.08
N ASP A 172 -7.48 15.24 -15.02
CA ASP A 172 -8.63 14.85 -14.18
C ASP A 172 -8.22 14.55 -12.72
N GLY A 173 -6.94 14.70 -12.37
CA GLY A 173 -6.43 14.45 -11.02
C GLY A 173 -6.07 12.99 -10.75
N ALA A 174 -6.30 12.07 -11.70
CA ALA A 174 -5.85 10.70 -11.56
C ALA A 174 -4.31 10.60 -11.70
N ALA A 175 -3.69 9.73 -10.90
CA ALA A 175 -2.29 9.39 -10.99
C ALA A 175 -2.11 8.12 -11.84
N LEU A 176 -1.14 8.14 -12.76
CA LEU A 176 -0.69 6.97 -13.51
C LEU A 176 0.66 6.51 -12.98
N VAL A 177 0.76 5.24 -12.62
CA VAL A 177 2.00 4.65 -12.09
C VAL A 177 2.29 3.33 -12.79
N PRO A 178 3.29 3.28 -13.68
CA PRO A 178 3.84 2.03 -14.17
C PRO A 178 4.47 1.26 -13.01
N ALA A 179 4.20 -0.02 -12.87
CA ALA A 179 4.89 -0.83 -11.87
C ALA A 179 4.89 -2.31 -12.26
N GLY A 180 5.86 -3.04 -11.75
CA GLY A 180 5.99 -4.47 -11.97
C GLY A 180 6.60 -5.19 -10.77
N VAL A 181 6.25 -6.47 -10.64
CA VAL A 181 6.79 -7.39 -9.64
C VAL A 181 7.44 -8.58 -10.36
N TYR A 182 8.58 -9.00 -9.82
CA TYR A 182 9.40 -10.07 -10.37
C TYR A 182 9.77 -11.04 -9.25
N ILE A 183 9.49 -12.33 -9.46
CA ILE A 183 10.01 -13.43 -8.64
C ILE A 183 11.25 -13.97 -9.39
N ALA A 184 12.21 -13.06 -9.58
CA ALA A 184 13.40 -13.22 -10.42
C ALA A 184 13.09 -13.89 -11.78
N SER A 185 13.75 -15.01 -12.10
CA SER A 185 13.57 -15.67 -13.41
C SER A 185 12.37 -16.63 -13.50
N LEU A 186 11.58 -16.75 -12.43
CA LEU A 186 10.46 -17.71 -12.36
C LEU A 186 9.16 -17.15 -12.92
N SER A 187 8.86 -15.89 -12.59
CA SER A 187 7.68 -15.21 -13.09
C SER A 187 7.80 -13.71 -12.85
N GLY A 188 7.07 -12.93 -13.62
CA GLY A 188 6.82 -11.54 -13.30
C GLY A 188 5.52 -11.05 -13.91
N ARG A 189 5.08 -9.89 -13.45
CA ARG A 189 3.99 -9.16 -14.07
C ARG A 189 4.17 -7.67 -13.89
N GLY A 190 3.52 -6.90 -14.75
CA GLY A 190 3.48 -5.47 -14.60
C GLY A 190 2.46 -4.83 -15.53
N GLN A 191 2.10 -3.60 -15.17
CA GLN A 191 1.12 -2.78 -15.87
C GLN A 191 1.25 -1.32 -15.43
N THR A 192 0.52 -0.42 -16.10
CA THR A 192 0.33 0.94 -15.60
C THR A 192 -0.97 1.01 -14.82
N TYR A 193 -0.88 1.38 -13.55
CA TYR A 193 -2.01 1.55 -12.65
C TYR A 193 -2.60 2.95 -12.80
N VAL A 194 -3.93 3.02 -12.71
CA VAL A 194 -4.69 4.26 -12.58
C VAL A 194 -5.13 4.38 -11.12
N ILE A 195 -4.77 5.47 -10.47
CA ILE A 195 -5.05 5.73 -9.06
C ILE A 195 -5.83 7.03 -8.96
N GLU A 196 -6.97 6.99 -8.27
CA GLU A 196 -7.82 8.16 -8.06
C GLU A 196 -7.97 8.43 -6.57
N LYS A 197 -8.22 9.70 -6.22
CA LYS A 197 -8.48 10.11 -4.84
C LYS A 197 -9.97 10.03 -4.56
N ALA A 198 -10.42 8.99 -3.88
CA ALA A 198 -11.79 8.77 -3.46
C ALA A 198 -11.92 8.94 -1.94
N GLY A 199 -12.81 9.83 -1.48
CA GLY A 199 -13.02 10.05 -0.04
C GLY A 199 -11.75 10.49 0.71
N GLY A 200 -10.81 11.17 0.04
CA GLY A 200 -9.52 11.59 0.60
C GLY A 200 -8.42 10.52 0.56
N THR A 201 -8.71 9.30 0.12
CA THR A 201 -7.76 8.19 0.03
C THR A 201 -7.41 7.92 -1.43
N TRP A 202 -6.13 7.62 -1.71
CA TRP A 202 -5.70 7.18 -3.04
C TRP A 202 -5.95 5.69 -3.20
N GLU A 203 -6.72 5.33 -4.22
CA GLU A 203 -7.11 3.94 -4.50
C GLU A 203 -6.86 3.60 -5.96
N VAL A 204 -6.44 2.37 -6.23
CA VAL A 204 -6.32 1.86 -7.59
C VAL A 204 -7.72 1.64 -8.14
N THR A 205 -8.12 2.42 -9.17
CA THR A 205 -9.43 2.31 -9.83
C THR A 205 -9.39 1.53 -11.13
N GLY A 206 -8.19 1.31 -11.67
CA GLY A 206 -8.02 0.53 -12.88
C GLY A 206 -6.56 0.43 -13.33
N ASN A 207 -6.41 0.06 -14.59
CA ASN A 207 -5.14 0.01 -15.28
C ASN A 207 -5.26 0.58 -16.70
N THR A 208 -4.13 0.82 -17.35
CA THR A 208 -4.08 1.33 -18.72
C THR A 208 -2.86 0.82 -19.46
N GLY A 209 -2.95 0.84 -20.79
CA GLY A 209 -1.86 0.47 -21.68
C GLY A 209 -1.54 -1.01 -21.66
N TYR A 210 -0.24 -1.32 -21.73
CA TYR A 210 0.28 -2.66 -21.79
C TYR A 210 0.20 -3.34 -20.42
N GLN A 211 -0.20 -4.61 -20.40
CA GLN A 211 -0.08 -5.51 -19.25
C GLN A 211 0.72 -6.72 -19.71
N TRP A 212 1.62 -7.18 -18.86
CA TRP A 212 2.44 -8.36 -19.13
C TRP A 212 2.46 -9.32 -17.95
N VAL A 213 2.61 -10.59 -18.29
CA VAL A 213 2.89 -11.70 -17.39
C VAL A 213 3.94 -12.56 -18.09
N SER A 214 4.96 -12.99 -17.35
CA SER A 214 6.02 -13.88 -17.80
C SER A 214 6.18 -15.08 -16.88
#